data_AF-A0A6P2CYQ9-F1
#
_entry.id   AF-A0A6P2CYQ9-F1
#
_cell.length_a   1.000
_cell.length_b   1.000
_cell.length_c   1.000
_cell.angle_alpha   90.00
_cell.angle_beta   90.00
_cell.angle_gamma   90.00
#
_symmetry.space_group_name_H-M   'P 1'
#
loop_
_entity.id
_entity.type
_entity.pdbx_description
1 polymer ?
#
loop_
_entity_poly.entity_id
_entity_poly.type
_entity_poly.pdbx_seq_one_letter_code
_entity_poly.pdbx_strand_id
1 'polypeptide(L)'
;MAVEILPGVYVNVRAEGLISPPQVTVNNIGIVGTASKGALNTVVLLGSYAEAVNIFGPYNAFERDTSTKSPKPDALTLVRSLQLAYDNGASTVYAVRISQQLAGNPVANPGKYVLGTAAELAALSPGEWGNGIAVNVADAKVDAFIDLDSITAAAGVTAQLGRTTIDKNNKGNRIRVVQSATKEVKSFGPVYSPALVASGKVLIDPATGALTFDASEPLQNGDKILASYGVPAANSVLVTLRLGNHSESYTAADGNHLVALVNGSSQLATAVAGTAPDTLPPKSNPISQYDAFGSGANQRGTNGAAADASDYANGLALLLDQPVHLTLTAGQDSDSIGSVMRGHLQQASTSLQKGERIGILGSNMEADLNEIRAKAANAADDEGRIIFVGPGVGAIDTAVTTGDQSVLLPGSYAAAAVAGMLAAREAEVSLTNKVLTAQRVEKAFTAVDLQSLVQGRVLALEQRSGVRVVKAITTSTNTAWAQITTRRIVDYAIYGVRGAASPYIGLLNNTRVRGNLKSTLDSFLQRMVEDEMLVDYRLDVTATRQEEIQGVVQVVMTLLPTFSIDYIRVTMFLS
;
A
#
# COMPACT_ATOMS: atom_id res chain seq x y z
N MET A 1 -21.85 65.20 -15.59
CA MET A 1 -20.93 66.01 -16.42
C MET A 1 -19.70 66.31 -15.61
N ALA A 2 -18.58 65.69 -15.94
CA ALA A 2 -17.24 66.06 -15.47
C ALA A 2 -16.34 65.95 -16.70
N VAL A 3 -15.67 67.05 -17.02
CA VAL A 3 -14.87 67.26 -18.22
C VAL A 3 -13.47 66.67 -18.00
N GLU A 4 -13.03 65.87 -18.96
CA GLU A 4 -11.77 65.14 -18.98
C GLU A 4 -10.68 66.00 -19.64
N ILE A 5 -9.56 66.21 -18.95
CA ILE A 5 -8.42 67.01 -19.43
C ILE A 5 -7.17 66.14 -19.29
N LEU A 6 -6.73 65.58 -20.42
CA LEU A 6 -5.46 64.87 -20.75
C LEU A 6 -5.57 63.34 -20.96
N PRO A 7 -4.92 62.80 -22.02
CA PRO A 7 -4.92 61.37 -22.32
C PRO A 7 -3.93 60.64 -21.40
N GLY A 8 -4.45 59.87 -20.46
CA GLY A 8 -3.66 58.94 -19.65
C GLY A 8 -3.74 57.51 -20.20
N VAL A 9 -2.61 56.84 -20.36
CA VAL A 9 -2.60 55.38 -20.55
C VAL A 9 -2.89 54.73 -19.20
N TYR A 10 -4.03 54.05 -19.09
CA TYR A 10 -4.29 53.13 -17.99
C TYR A 10 -3.60 51.79 -18.28
N VAL A 11 -2.43 51.56 -17.70
CA VAL A 11 -1.83 50.22 -17.66
C VAL A 11 -2.39 49.50 -16.44
N ASN A 12 -3.36 48.61 -16.66
CA ASN A 12 -3.79 47.68 -15.62
C ASN A 12 -2.87 46.46 -15.68
N VAL A 13 -1.78 46.47 -14.90
CA VAL A 13 -0.94 45.29 -14.72
C VAL A 13 -1.73 44.29 -13.88
N ARG A 14 -2.28 43.26 -14.52
CA ARG A 14 -2.78 42.08 -13.80
C ARG A 14 -1.58 41.30 -13.27
N ALA A 15 -1.05 41.71 -12.14
CA ALA A 15 -0.08 40.95 -11.37
C ALA A 15 -0.82 40.02 -10.39
N GLU A 16 -1.57 39.06 -10.93
CA GLU A 16 -1.98 37.87 -10.17
C GLU A 16 -1.66 36.69 -11.09
N GLY A 17 -0.82 35.78 -10.58
CA GLY A 17 0.05 34.92 -11.38
C GLY A 17 -0.68 34.00 -12.32
N LEU A 18 0.08 33.43 -13.27
CA LEU A 18 -0.33 32.23 -13.99
C LEU A 18 -0.63 31.13 -12.97
N ILE A 19 -1.86 31.10 -12.44
CA ILE A 19 -2.40 29.92 -11.78
C ILE A 19 -2.74 28.97 -12.93
N SER A 20 -1.71 28.27 -13.39
CA SER A 20 -1.90 27.16 -14.31
C SER A 20 -2.67 26.08 -13.54
N PRO A 21 -3.77 25.54 -14.10
CA PRO A 21 -4.46 24.41 -13.50
C PRO A 21 -3.46 23.28 -13.30
N PRO A 22 -3.49 22.60 -12.14
CA PRO A 22 -2.59 21.48 -11.87
C PRO A 22 -2.80 20.37 -12.91
N GLN A 23 -1.76 19.54 -13.13
CA GLN A 23 -1.91 18.35 -13.93
C GLN A 23 -2.98 17.45 -13.31
N VAL A 24 -4.02 17.13 -14.09
CA VAL A 24 -5.12 16.28 -13.67
C VAL A 24 -4.75 14.84 -13.99
N THR A 25 -4.74 13.99 -12.97
CA THR A 25 -4.59 12.54 -13.14
C THR A 25 -5.96 11.87 -13.06
N VAL A 26 -6.27 10.92 -13.93
CA VAL A 26 -7.49 10.07 -13.85
C VAL A 26 -7.20 8.59 -14.00
N ASN A 27 -5.93 8.20 -13.85
CA ASN A 27 -5.42 6.88 -14.28
C ASN A 27 -4.93 6.00 -13.12
N ASN A 28 -4.85 6.52 -11.90
CA ASN A 28 -4.37 5.74 -10.76
C ASN A 28 -5.35 4.62 -10.41
N ILE A 29 -4.83 3.40 -10.26
CA ILE A 29 -5.61 2.21 -9.91
C ILE A 29 -5.50 1.95 -8.41
N GLY A 30 -6.60 1.58 -7.75
CA GLY A 30 -6.62 1.03 -6.41
C GLY A 30 -7.04 -0.44 -6.46
N ILE A 31 -6.20 -1.33 -5.92
CA ILE A 31 -6.45 -2.77 -5.92
C ILE A 31 -6.41 -3.29 -4.49
N VAL A 32 -7.45 -4.01 -4.10
CA VAL A 32 -7.52 -4.71 -2.81
C VAL A 32 -7.48 -6.21 -3.07
N GLY A 33 -6.72 -6.97 -2.28
CA GLY A 33 -6.67 -8.43 -2.40
C GLY A 33 -5.77 -9.12 -1.39
N THR A 34 -5.65 -10.45 -1.51
CA THR A 34 -4.83 -11.28 -0.64
C THR A 34 -3.44 -11.54 -1.24
N ALA A 35 -2.41 -11.60 -0.39
CA ALA A 35 -1.01 -11.79 -0.80
C ALA A 35 -0.23 -12.64 0.21
N SER A 36 0.95 -13.13 -0.21
CA SER A 36 1.79 -14.03 0.59
C SER A 36 2.69 -13.32 1.61
N LYS A 37 2.99 -12.03 1.41
CA LYS A 37 3.89 -11.21 2.26
C LYS A 37 3.39 -9.76 2.32
N GLY A 38 3.90 -8.96 3.27
CA GLY A 38 3.70 -7.51 3.34
C GLY A 38 2.83 -7.05 4.52
N ALA A 39 2.78 -5.75 4.80
CA ALA A 39 1.91 -5.22 5.84
C ALA A 39 0.43 -5.47 5.50
N LEU A 40 -0.37 -5.82 6.51
CA LEU A 40 -1.82 -5.94 6.36
C LEU A 40 -2.48 -4.56 6.50
N ASN A 41 -3.59 -4.35 5.78
CA ASN A 41 -4.46 -3.18 5.91
C ASN A 41 -3.71 -1.85 5.84
N THR A 42 -2.69 -1.80 4.99
CA THR A 42 -1.87 -0.61 4.73
C THR A 42 -1.84 -0.37 3.24
N VAL A 43 -2.02 0.89 2.83
CA VAL A 43 -1.90 1.28 1.43
C VAL A 43 -0.43 1.35 1.06
N VAL A 44 -0.05 0.65 0.01
CA VAL A 44 1.29 0.70 -0.58
C VAL A 44 1.19 1.23 -1.99
N LEU A 45 1.93 2.30 -2.28
CA LEU A 45 2.11 2.81 -3.63
C LEU A 45 3.12 1.93 -4.37
N LEU A 46 2.74 1.48 -5.56
CA LEU A 46 3.55 0.65 -6.43
C LEU A 46 3.71 1.33 -7.79
N GLY A 47 4.92 1.27 -8.35
CA GLY A 47 5.21 1.73 -9.71
C GLY A 47 5.52 0.60 -10.69
N SER A 48 5.69 -0.65 -10.22
CA SER A 48 5.99 -1.79 -11.10
C SER A 48 5.58 -3.15 -10.52
N TYR A 49 5.49 -4.15 -11.40
CA TYR A 49 5.25 -5.53 -11.00
C TYR A 49 6.41 -6.12 -10.16
N ALA A 50 7.66 -5.80 -10.49
CA ALA A 50 8.82 -6.29 -9.73
C ALA A 50 8.82 -5.80 -8.28
N GLU A 51 8.45 -4.53 -8.08
CA GLU A 51 8.25 -3.95 -6.74
C GLU A 51 7.11 -4.65 -5.99
N ALA A 52 5.99 -4.93 -6.67
CA ALA A 52 4.87 -5.67 -6.10
C ALA A 52 5.28 -7.06 -5.59
N VAL A 53 6.08 -7.82 -6.36
CA VAL A 53 6.58 -9.14 -5.96
C VAL A 53 7.54 -9.05 -4.77
N ASN A 54 8.39 -8.01 -4.70
CA ASN A 54 9.32 -7.83 -3.59
C ASN A 54 8.60 -7.54 -2.25
N ILE A 55 7.54 -6.72 -2.30
CA ILE A 55 6.77 -6.30 -1.13
C ILE A 55 5.75 -7.36 -0.72
N PHE A 56 4.94 -7.83 -1.67
CA PHE A 56 3.79 -8.70 -1.42
C PHE A 56 4.06 -10.20 -1.64
N GLY A 57 5.24 -10.54 -2.14
CA GLY A 57 5.65 -11.92 -2.44
C GLY A 57 5.03 -12.46 -3.73
N PRO A 58 5.51 -13.62 -4.22
CA PRO A 58 4.88 -14.28 -5.35
C PRO A 58 3.49 -14.82 -4.98
N TYR A 59 2.62 -14.95 -5.98
CA TYR A 59 1.34 -15.64 -5.84
C TYR A 59 1.53 -17.16 -6.03
N ASN A 60 0.56 -17.97 -5.58
CA ASN A 60 0.56 -19.42 -5.77
C ASN A 60 0.00 -19.82 -7.15
N ALA A 61 0.30 -21.03 -7.62
CA ALA A 61 -0.31 -21.55 -8.85
C ALA A 61 -1.85 -21.45 -8.76
N PHE A 62 -2.47 -20.95 -9.83
CA PHE A 62 -3.92 -20.86 -9.88
C PHE A 62 -4.51 -22.27 -10.03
N GLU A 63 -5.14 -22.74 -8.96
CA GLU A 63 -5.85 -24.00 -8.94
C GLU A 63 -7.35 -23.76 -8.81
N ARG A 64 -8.11 -24.60 -9.49
CA ARG A 64 -9.56 -24.56 -9.55
C ARG A 64 -10.14 -25.64 -8.65
N ASP A 65 -11.26 -25.31 -7.99
CA ASP A 65 -12.20 -26.33 -7.53
C ASP A 65 -13.19 -26.67 -8.66
N THR A 66 -13.10 -27.90 -9.15
CA THR A 66 -13.94 -28.39 -10.26
C THR A 66 -15.42 -28.47 -9.88
N SER A 67 -15.75 -28.55 -8.59
CA SER A 67 -17.12 -28.67 -8.11
C SER A 67 -17.83 -27.32 -7.98
N THR A 68 -17.14 -26.29 -7.53
CA THR A 68 -17.69 -24.95 -7.27
C THR A 68 -17.46 -23.95 -8.40
N LYS A 69 -16.73 -24.35 -9.46
CA LYS A 69 -16.31 -23.48 -10.58
C LYS A 69 -15.65 -22.17 -10.10
N SER A 70 -15.00 -22.23 -8.95
CA SER A 70 -14.40 -21.07 -8.28
C SER A 70 -12.90 -21.32 -8.07
N PRO A 71 -12.09 -20.24 -7.95
CA PRO A 71 -10.72 -20.38 -7.48
C PRO A 71 -10.68 -21.11 -6.14
N LYS A 72 -9.63 -21.90 -5.88
CA LYS A 72 -9.48 -22.50 -4.55
C LYS A 72 -9.44 -21.41 -3.45
N PRO A 73 -9.96 -21.68 -2.23
CA PRO A 73 -9.99 -20.70 -1.15
C PRO A 73 -8.62 -20.19 -0.69
N ASP A 74 -7.54 -20.90 -0.99
CA ASP A 74 -6.16 -20.53 -0.71
C ASP A 74 -5.48 -19.75 -1.85
N ALA A 75 -6.19 -19.47 -2.95
CA ALA A 75 -5.66 -18.71 -4.07
C ALA A 75 -5.39 -17.24 -3.69
N LEU A 76 -4.13 -16.81 -3.86
CA LEU A 76 -3.73 -15.42 -3.65
C LEU A 76 -4.11 -14.58 -4.87
N THR A 77 -4.78 -13.45 -4.64
CA THR A 77 -5.43 -12.70 -5.72
C THR A 77 -4.71 -11.41 -6.11
N LEU A 78 -4.05 -10.73 -5.15
CA LEU A 78 -3.53 -9.38 -5.32
C LEU A 78 -2.43 -9.30 -6.37
N VAL A 79 -1.34 -10.06 -6.19
CA VAL A 79 -0.15 -9.98 -7.06
C VAL A 79 -0.44 -10.51 -8.47
N ARG A 80 -1.34 -11.49 -8.60
CA ARG A 80 -1.81 -11.97 -9.91
C ARG A 80 -2.60 -10.88 -10.65
N SER A 81 -3.48 -10.16 -9.96
CA SER A 81 -4.24 -9.05 -10.56
C SER A 81 -3.32 -7.86 -10.91
N LEU A 82 -2.31 -7.59 -10.07
CA LEU A 82 -1.29 -6.59 -10.34
C LEU A 82 -0.49 -6.92 -11.60
N GLN A 83 -0.07 -8.18 -11.79
CA GLN A 83 0.60 -8.62 -13.01
C GLN A 83 -0.22 -8.27 -14.25
N LEU A 84 -1.50 -8.65 -14.27
CA LEU A 84 -2.39 -8.39 -15.41
C LEU A 84 -2.60 -6.90 -15.65
N ALA A 85 -2.69 -6.09 -14.59
CA ALA A 85 -2.80 -4.64 -14.71
C ALA A 85 -1.53 -4.02 -15.32
N TYR A 86 -0.34 -4.40 -14.83
CA TYR A 86 0.94 -3.90 -15.34
C TYR A 86 1.24 -4.37 -16.77
N ASP A 87 0.92 -5.63 -17.10
CA ASP A 87 1.07 -6.17 -18.47
C ASP A 87 0.17 -5.45 -19.50
N ASN A 88 -0.85 -4.73 -19.03
CA ASN A 88 -1.76 -3.93 -19.84
C ASN A 88 -1.52 -2.41 -19.71
N GLY A 89 -0.39 -2.00 -19.10
CA GLY A 89 0.08 -0.61 -19.10
C GLY A 89 -0.29 0.22 -17.88
N ALA A 90 -0.66 -0.40 -16.76
CA ALA A 90 -0.75 0.32 -15.48
C ALA A 90 0.60 0.97 -15.12
N SER A 91 0.57 2.20 -14.61
CA SER A 91 1.78 2.93 -14.17
C SER A 91 1.80 3.14 -12.66
N THR A 92 0.68 3.57 -12.08
CA THR A 92 0.56 3.90 -10.66
C THR A 92 -0.55 3.07 -10.03
N VAL A 93 -0.21 2.22 -9.06
CA VAL A 93 -1.17 1.38 -8.36
C VAL A 93 -1.07 1.53 -6.85
N TYR A 94 -2.20 1.79 -6.20
CA TYR A 94 -2.37 1.77 -4.75
C TYR A 94 -2.88 0.38 -4.34
N ALA A 95 -2.01 -0.44 -3.79
CA ALA A 95 -2.35 -1.81 -3.40
C ALA A 95 -2.60 -1.90 -1.90
N VAL A 96 -3.65 -2.64 -1.52
CA VAL A 96 -3.96 -2.97 -0.13
C VAL A 96 -4.01 -4.48 0.02
N ARG A 97 -3.12 -5.00 0.86
CA ARG A 97 -3.18 -6.40 1.28
C ARG A 97 -4.17 -6.56 2.42
N ILE A 98 -5.16 -7.43 2.21
CA ILE A 98 -6.12 -7.85 3.22
C ILE A 98 -5.92 -9.32 3.59
N SER A 99 -6.55 -9.72 4.69
CA SER A 99 -6.59 -11.10 5.16
C SER A 99 -7.95 -11.36 5.79
N GLN A 100 -8.39 -12.62 5.74
CA GLN A 100 -9.57 -13.09 6.46
C GLN A 100 -9.54 -12.64 7.91
N GLN A 101 -10.65 -12.10 8.40
CA GLN A 101 -10.84 -11.80 9.82
C GLN A 101 -11.70 -12.88 10.50
N LEU A 102 -11.23 -13.41 11.63
CA LEU A 102 -12.01 -14.28 12.52
C LEU A 102 -12.13 -13.61 13.89
N ALA A 103 -13.37 -13.35 14.32
CA ALA A 103 -13.65 -12.60 15.56
C ALA A 103 -12.87 -11.28 15.68
N GLY A 104 -12.73 -10.55 14.56
CA GLY A 104 -12.01 -9.28 14.49
C GLY A 104 -10.47 -9.37 14.50
N ASN A 105 -9.91 -10.58 14.41
CA ASN A 105 -8.46 -10.78 14.33
C ASN A 105 -8.06 -11.35 12.95
N PRO A 106 -6.95 -10.87 12.35
CA PRO A 106 -6.47 -11.40 11.08
C PRO A 106 -6.03 -12.86 11.23
N VAL A 107 -6.48 -13.71 10.30
CA VAL A 107 -6.03 -15.10 10.20
C VAL A 107 -4.60 -15.19 9.69
N ALA A 108 -4.14 -14.19 8.92
CA ALA A 108 -2.75 -14.10 8.52
C ALA A 108 -1.84 -13.84 9.73
N ASN A 109 -0.92 -14.78 9.96
CA ASN A 109 0.06 -14.70 11.03
C ASN A 109 1.49 -14.85 10.51
N PRO A 110 2.48 -14.23 11.18
CA PRO A 110 3.89 -14.47 10.85
C PRO A 110 4.30 -15.88 11.27
N GLY A 111 5.20 -16.50 10.50
CA GLY A 111 5.92 -17.68 10.97
C GLY A 111 6.79 -17.31 12.16
N LYS A 112 6.85 -18.16 13.17
CA LYS A 112 7.64 -17.94 14.37
C LYS A 112 8.69 -19.03 14.59
N TYR A 113 9.71 -18.72 15.37
CA TYR A 113 10.66 -19.68 15.89
C TYR A 113 11.10 -19.29 17.31
N VAL A 114 10.89 -20.20 18.26
CA VAL A 114 11.22 -19.99 19.67
C VAL A 114 12.64 -20.50 19.95
N LEU A 115 13.54 -19.60 20.34
CA LEU A 115 14.91 -19.89 20.76
C LEU A 115 14.96 -20.23 22.25
N GLY A 116 14.31 -21.34 22.64
CA GLY A 116 14.20 -21.76 24.03
C GLY A 116 13.53 -20.69 24.89
N THR A 117 14.15 -20.33 26.01
CA THR A 117 13.65 -19.26 26.90
C THR A 117 14.24 -17.89 26.62
N ALA A 118 15.23 -17.78 25.71
CA ALA A 118 15.98 -16.56 25.48
C ALA A 118 15.21 -15.54 24.63
N ALA A 119 14.66 -15.97 23.50
CA ALA A 119 13.94 -15.09 22.57
C ALA A 119 12.95 -15.85 21.69
N GLU A 120 11.97 -15.12 21.16
CA GLU A 120 11.09 -15.58 20.08
C GLU A 120 11.36 -14.72 18.84
N LEU A 121 11.62 -15.37 17.71
CA LEU A 121 11.74 -14.71 16.41
C LEU A 121 10.41 -14.86 15.66
N ALA A 122 9.97 -13.80 14.99
CA ALA A 122 8.81 -13.80 14.11
C ALA A 122 9.20 -13.23 12.74
N ALA A 123 8.61 -13.73 11.66
CA ALA A 123 8.81 -13.15 10.34
C ALA A 123 8.36 -11.68 10.33
N LEU A 124 9.07 -10.83 9.58
CA LEU A 124 8.84 -9.37 9.56
C LEU A 124 7.39 -8.97 9.22
N SER A 125 6.69 -9.79 8.43
CA SER A 125 5.29 -9.59 8.08
C SER A 125 4.52 -10.91 8.08
N PRO A 126 3.21 -10.88 8.31
CA PRO A 126 2.37 -12.08 8.26
C PRO A 126 2.45 -12.80 6.91
N GLY A 127 2.29 -14.12 6.91
CA GLY A 127 2.26 -14.91 5.68
C GLY A 127 3.14 -16.15 5.70
N GLU A 128 2.88 -17.04 4.76
CA GLU A 128 3.58 -18.31 4.61
C GLU A 128 5.03 -18.17 4.15
N TRP A 129 5.39 -17.02 3.55
CA TRP A 129 6.79 -16.70 3.20
C TRP A 129 7.73 -16.85 4.40
N GLY A 130 7.23 -16.52 5.60
CA GLY A 130 7.97 -16.64 6.84
C GLY A 130 8.41 -18.06 7.14
N ASN A 131 7.66 -19.08 6.69
CA ASN A 131 8.01 -20.49 6.89
C ASN A 131 9.26 -20.91 6.10
N GLY A 132 9.66 -20.12 5.10
CA GLY A 132 10.91 -20.33 4.36
C GLY A 132 12.14 -19.77 5.08
N ILE A 133 11.96 -18.97 6.13
CA ILE A 133 13.08 -18.46 6.94
C ILE A 133 13.63 -19.60 7.77
N ALA A 134 14.93 -19.85 7.64
CA ALA A 134 15.62 -20.86 8.40
C ALA A 134 16.62 -20.22 9.36
N VAL A 135 16.67 -20.73 10.59
CA VAL A 135 17.56 -20.24 11.65
C VAL A 135 18.57 -21.32 12.04
N ASN A 136 19.80 -20.88 12.26
CA ASN A 136 20.86 -21.70 12.82
C ASN A 136 21.53 -20.95 13.97
N VAL A 137 21.81 -21.66 15.06
CA VAL A 137 22.53 -21.11 16.23
C VAL A 137 23.80 -21.93 16.43
N ALA A 138 24.93 -21.29 16.24
CA ALA A 138 26.26 -21.88 16.35
C ALA A 138 27.16 -21.11 17.31
N ASP A 139 28.37 -21.62 17.54
CA ASP A 139 29.38 -20.93 18.33
C ASP A 139 29.80 -19.60 17.66
N ALA A 140 29.89 -18.54 18.46
CA ALA A 140 30.41 -17.28 17.97
C ALA A 140 31.90 -17.39 17.63
N LYS A 141 32.30 -16.80 16.50
CA LYS A 141 33.70 -16.68 16.07
C LYS A 141 34.31 -15.32 16.39
N VAL A 142 33.47 -14.36 16.75
CA VAL A 142 33.79 -12.96 17.03
C VAL A 142 33.10 -12.59 18.33
N ASP A 143 33.69 -11.66 19.07
CA ASP A 143 33.10 -11.14 20.31
C ASP A 143 31.82 -10.35 20.01
N ALA A 144 30.80 -10.49 20.85
CA ALA A 144 29.60 -9.68 20.74
C ALA A 144 29.90 -8.27 21.27
N PHE A 145 29.50 -7.22 20.53
CA PHE A 145 29.66 -5.85 21.00
C PHE A 145 28.31 -5.28 21.43
N ILE A 146 28.20 -4.94 22.71
CA ILE A 146 27.03 -4.25 23.27
C ILE A 146 27.25 -2.75 23.14
N ASP A 147 26.30 -2.06 22.52
CA ASP A 147 26.31 -0.60 22.45
C ASP A 147 25.22 -0.01 23.36
N LEU A 148 25.60 0.90 24.24
CA LEU A 148 24.69 1.70 25.08
C LEU A 148 23.76 0.89 25.99
N ASP A 149 24.29 -0.10 26.71
CA ASP A 149 23.58 -0.77 27.79
C ASP A 149 23.24 0.23 28.91
N SER A 150 21.96 0.41 29.21
CA SER A 150 21.48 1.46 30.12
C SER A 150 21.12 0.90 31.49
N ILE A 151 21.78 1.38 32.53
CA ILE A 151 21.62 0.90 33.90
C ILE A 151 21.27 2.09 34.79
N THR A 152 20.23 1.95 35.61
CA THR A 152 19.91 2.98 36.60
C THR A 152 20.75 2.70 37.84
N ALA A 153 21.61 3.65 38.20
CA ALA A 153 22.49 3.54 39.35
C ALA A 153 21.73 3.73 40.67
N ALA A 154 22.05 2.89 41.65
CA ALA A 154 21.78 3.16 43.06
C ALA A 154 22.86 4.09 43.62
N ALA A 155 22.53 4.86 44.66
CA ALA A 155 23.52 5.70 45.33
C ALA A 155 24.67 4.84 45.90
N GLY A 156 25.92 5.15 45.54
CA GLY A 156 27.10 4.40 45.99
C GLY A 156 28.26 4.44 45.01
N VAL A 157 29.27 3.60 45.25
CA VAL A 157 30.49 3.51 44.41
C VAL A 157 30.52 2.26 43.52
N THR A 158 29.50 1.41 43.62
CA THR A 158 29.41 0.16 42.87
C THR A 158 28.17 0.11 41.99
N ALA A 159 28.33 -0.36 40.76
CA ALA A 159 27.23 -0.73 39.89
C ALA A 159 27.54 -2.09 39.25
N GLN A 160 26.55 -2.70 38.62
CA GLN A 160 26.69 -4.00 37.97
C GLN A 160 26.30 -3.84 36.51
N LEU A 161 27.14 -4.29 35.57
CA LEU A 161 26.75 -4.40 34.16
C LEU A 161 25.65 -5.45 33.99
N GLY A 162 24.84 -5.32 32.94
CA GLY A 162 23.76 -6.29 32.67
C GLY A 162 24.27 -7.71 32.39
N ARG A 163 25.56 -7.88 32.08
CA ARG A 163 26.17 -9.17 31.68
C ARG A 163 27.46 -9.45 32.46
N THR A 164 27.70 -10.72 32.75
CA THR A 164 28.71 -11.16 33.73
C THR A 164 30.08 -11.49 33.14
N THR A 165 30.36 -11.25 31.85
CA THR A 165 31.71 -11.45 31.28
C THR A 165 32.06 -10.41 30.23
N ILE A 166 33.23 -9.78 30.37
CA ILE A 166 33.66 -8.64 29.54
C ILE A 166 35.01 -8.94 28.88
N ASP A 167 35.13 -8.71 27.57
CA ASP A 167 36.41 -8.74 26.89
C ASP A 167 37.20 -7.46 27.20
N LYS A 168 38.22 -7.60 28.05
CA LYS A 168 39.12 -6.51 28.45
C LYS A 168 39.98 -5.97 27.30
N ASN A 169 40.13 -6.70 26.20
CA ASN A 169 40.97 -6.30 25.07
C ASN A 169 40.22 -5.48 24.02
N ASN A 170 38.89 -5.39 24.13
CA ASN A 170 38.08 -4.63 23.20
C ASN A 170 38.31 -3.11 23.37
N LYS A 171 38.83 -2.47 22.31
CA LYS A 171 39.12 -1.03 22.27
C LYS A 171 37.85 -0.16 22.29
N GLY A 172 36.67 -0.76 22.08
CA GLY A 172 35.37 -0.11 22.11
C GLY A 172 34.76 0.04 23.51
N ASN A 173 35.39 -0.53 24.55
CA ASN A 173 34.86 -0.45 25.90
C ASN A 173 34.82 1.00 26.40
N ARG A 174 33.63 1.47 26.79
CA ARG A 174 33.41 2.85 27.26
C ARG A 174 32.24 2.90 28.23
N ILE A 175 32.41 3.67 29.30
CA ILE A 175 31.36 3.94 30.27
C ILE A 175 31.05 5.45 30.25
N ARG A 176 29.77 5.80 30.19
CA ARG A 176 29.29 7.18 30.35
C ARG A 176 28.25 7.19 31.47
N VAL A 177 28.27 8.22 32.31
CA VAL A 177 27.26 8.43 33.35
C VAL A 177 26.52 9.72 33.04
N VAL A 178 25.21 9.65 32.95
CA VAL A 178 24.31 10.79 32.83
C VAL A 178 23.80 11.11 34.24
N GLN A 179 24.18 12.28 34.76
CA GLN A 179 23.78 12.71 36.08
C GLN A 179 22.30 13.11 36.10
N SER A 180 21.56 12.60 37.06
CA SER A 180 20.11 12.83 37.20
C SER A 180 19.76 14.29 37.50
N ALA A 181 20.57 14.98 38.32
CA ALA A 181 20.33 16.35 38.75
C ALA A 181 20.69 17.42 37.69
N THR A 182 21.79 17.23 36.96
CA THR A 182 22.35 18.24 36.03
C THR A 182 22.13 17.90 34.56
N LYS A 183 21.78 16.64 34.25
CA LYS A 183 21.72 16.07 32.89
C LYS A 183 23.07 16.09 32.15
N GLU A 184 24.18 16.32 32.84
CA GLU A 184 25.52 16.26 32.24
C GLU A 184 25.96 14.82 31.96
N VAL A 185 26.66 14.62 30.84
CA VAL A 185 27.20 13.31 30.43
C VAL A 185 28.70 13.28 30.71
N LYS A 186 29.11 12.52 31.74
CA LYS A 186 30.51 12.31 32.08
C LYS A 186 31.01 10.99 31.50
N SER A 187 32.14 11.02 30.80
CA SER A 187 32.78 9.81 30.26
C SER A 187 33.87 9.32 31.18
N PHE A 188 33.91 8.01 31.43
CA PHE A 188 34.93 7.36 32.25
C PHE A 188 35.75 6.39 31.39
N GLY A 189 37.07 6.40 31.58
CA GLY A 189 37.98 5.44 30.94
C GLY A 189 37.95 4.11 31.69
N PRO A 190 37.75 2.97 31.03
CA PRO A 190 37.75 1.67 31.70
C PRO A 190 39.16 1.26 32.16
N VAL A 191 39.27 0.76 33.39
CA VAL A 191 40.46 0.10 33.93
C VAL A 191 40.12 -1.30 34.44
N TYR A 192 41.08 -2.21 34.43
CA TYR A 192 40.89 -3.62 34.79
C TYR A 192 41.74 -4.07 35.99
N SER A 193 42.35 -3.12 36.70
CA SER A 193 43.13 -3.39 37.91
C SER A 193 42.72 -2.41 39.02
N PRO A 194 42.44 -2.91 40.24
CA PRO A 194 42.04 -2.05 41.37
C PRO A 194 43.04 -0.94 41.70
N ALA A 195 44.33 -1.12 41.38
CA ALA A 195 45.37 -0.12 41.61
C ALA A 195 45.27 1.11 40.67
N LEU A 196 44.42 1.06 39.64
CA LEU A 196 44.30 2.09 38.62
C LEU A 196 43.01 2.92 38.71
N VAL A 197 42.22 2.72 39.78
CA VAL A 197 41.00 3.49 40.05
C VAL A 197 41.39 4.90 40.50
N ALA A 198 40.86 5.90 39.79
CA ALA A 198 41.08 7.31 40.05
C ALA A 198 39.91 8.12 39.47
N SER A 199 39.78 9.40 39.83
CA SER A 199 38.80 10.31 39.21
C SER A 199 38.87 10.26 37.67
N GLY A 200 37.70 10.13 37.03
CA GLY A 200 37.58 9.96 35.57
C GLY A 200 37.86 8.53 35.03
N LYS A 201 38.16 7.56 35.89
CA LYS A 201 38.31 6.13 35.52
C LYS A 201 37.34 5.25 36.30
N VAL A 202 36.96 4.11 35.71
CA VAL A 202 36.06 3.14 36.33
C VAL A 202 36.66 1.74 36.24
N LEU A 203 36.70 1.02 37.37
CA LEU A 203 37.12 -0.37 37.40
C LEU A 203 36.01 -1.23 36.82
N ILE A 204 36.33 -2.06 35.83
CA ILE A 204 35.45 -3.11 35.33
C ILE A 204 36.06 -4.45 35.70
N ASP A 205 35.35 -5.25 36.49
CA ASP A 205 35.71 -6.65 36.71
C ASP A 205 35.30 -7.48 35.49
N PRO A 206 36.25 -8.06 34.72
CA PRO A 206 35.95 -8.81 33.51
C PRO A 206 35.23 -10.14 33.78
N ALA A 207 35.27 -10.68 35.00
CA ALA A 207 34.68 -11.97 35.36
C ALA A 207 33.28 -11.86 35.98
N THR A 208 32.90 -10.67 36.47
CA THR A 208 31.61 -10.45 37.12
C THR A 208 30.81 -9.30 36.50
N GLY A 209 31.44 -8.43 35.71
CA GLY A 209 30.80 -7.21 35.19
C GLY A 209 30.60 -6.12 36.24
N ALA A 210 31.20 -6.24 37.43
CA ALA A 210 31.10 -5.24 38.48
C ALA A 210 31.85 -3.95 38.09
N LEU A 211 31.19 -2.82 38.25
CA LEU A 211 31.74 -1.48 38.08
C LEU A 211 32.08 -0.88 39.45
N THR A 212 33.31 -0.44 39.64
CA THR A 212 33.70 0.33 40.84
C THR A 212 34.20 1.71 40.45
N PHE A 213 33.53 2.73 40.97
CA PHE A 213 33.86 4.14 40.80
C PHE A 213 34.76 4.61 41.95
N ASP A 214 35.48 5.69 41.71
CA ASP A 214 36.32 6.32 42.73
C ASP A 214 35.45 6.91 43.86
N ALA A 215 35.91 6.81 45.10
CA ALA A 215 35.16 7.31 46.27
C ALA A 215 34.96 8.83 46.27
N SER A 216 35.77 9.58 45.51
CA SER A 216 35.59 11.02 45.30
C SER A 216 34.47 11.38 44.32
N GLU A 217 33.97 10.41 43.54
CA GLU A 217 32.92 10.60 42.54
C GLU A 217 31.85 9.48 42.64
N PRO A 218 31.13 9.38 43.78
CA PRO A 218 30.09 8.37 43.95
C PRO A 218 28.90 8.63 43.01
N LEU A 219 28.25 7.55 42.57
CA LEU A 219 26.99 7.60 41.84
C LEU A 219 25.88 8.11 42.75
N GLN A 220 24.98 8.92 42.19
CA GLN A 220 23.77 9.37 42.88
C GLN A 220 22.58 8.50 42.49
N ASN A 221 21.57 8.46 43.37
CA ASN A 221 20.36 7.69 43.13
C ASN A 221 19.62 8.25 41.90
N GLY A 222 19.46 7.43 40.87
CA GLY A 222 18.79 7.83 39.62
C GLY A 222 19.72 8.26 38.48
N ASP A 223 21.04 8.25 38.67
CA ASP A 223 21.99 8.44 37.57
C ASP A 223 21.87 7.29 36.55
N LYS A 224 22.05 7.59 35.26
CA LYS A 224 22.01 6.58 34.19
C LYS A 224 23.40 6.26 33.68
N ILE A 225 23.83 5.02 33.84
CA ILE A 225 25.06 4.52 33.26
C ILE A 225 24.74 4.01 31.85
N LEU A 226 25.49 4.47 30.86
CA LEU A 226 25.48 3.99 29.48
C LEU A 226 26.82 3.29 29.23
N ALA A 227 26.79 1.97 29.11
CA ALA A 227 27.96 1.14 28.93
C ALA A 227 27.99 0.53 27.53
N SER A 228 29.08 0.75 26.80
CA SER A 228 29.36 0.01 25.56
C SER A 228 30.55 -0.91 25.84
N TYR A 229 30.41 -2.21 25.60
CA TYR A 229 31.45 -3.20 25.93
C TYR A 229 31.37 -4.47 25.10
N GLY A 230 32.51 -5.15 24.93
CA GLY A 230 32.60 -6.46 24.28
C GLY A 230 32.33 -7.61 25.25
N VAL A 231 31.60 -8.64 24.81
CA VAL A 231 31.45 -9.94 25.49
C VAL A 231 32.23 -10.99 24.68
N PRO A 232 33.08 -11.81 25.31
CA PRO A 232 33.89 -12.79 24.59
C PRO A 232 33.07 -13.77 23.75
N ALA A 233 33.63 -14.22 22.62
CA ALA A 233 33.02 -15.19 21.72
C ALA A 233 32.63 -16.50 22.41
N ALA A 234 33.39 -16.93 23.42
CA ALA A 234 33.09 -18.14 24.21
C ALA A 234 31.76 -18.05 24.99
N ASN A 235 31.32 -16.83 25.30
CA ASN A 235 30.05 -16.55 25.99
C ASN A 235 29.05 -15.86 25.04
N SER A 236 29.21 -16.06 23.74
CA SER A 236 28.34 -15.50 22.71
C SER A 236 27.92 -16.60 21.74
N VAL A 237 26.79 -16.40 21.07
CA VAL A 237 26.29 -17.29 20.02
C VAL A 237 26.16 -16.53 18.70
N LEU A 238 26.40 -17.24 17.59
CA LEU A 238 26.13 -16.75 16.26
C LEU A 238 24.75 -17.25 15.81
N VAL A 239 23.78 -16.35 15.70
CA VAL A 239 22.46 -16.63 15.14
C VAL A 239 22.47 -16.23 13.68
N THR A 240 22.26 -17.19 12.79
CA THR A 240 22.18 -16.98 11.35
C THR A 240 20.77 -17.20 10.87
N LEU A 241 20.19 -16.20 10.21
CA LEU A 241 18.92 -16.28 9.50
C LEU A 241 19.18 -16.40 8.00
N ARG A 242 18.41 -17.24 7.32
CA ARG A 242 18.53 -17.45 5.88
C ARG A 242 17.16 -17.55 5.23
N LEU A 243 17.02 -16.92 4.07
CA LEU A 243 15.90 -17.10 3.15
C LEU A 243 16.44 -17.15 1.71
N GLY A 244 16.45 -18.34 1.11
CA GLY A 244 17.03 -18.55 -0.22
C GLY A 244 18.52 -18.19 -0.28
N ASN A 245 18.84 -17.11 -1.02
CA ASN A 245 20.20 -16.58 -1.18
C ASN A 245 20.54 -15.43 -0.22
N HIS A 246 19.54 -14.89 0.49
CA HIS A 246 19.76 -13.84 1.48
C HIS A 246 20.07 -14.47 2.84
N SER A 247 21.10 -13.97 3.52
CA SER A 247 21.48 -14.43 4.86
C SER A 247 21.93 -13.27 5.73
N GLU A 248 21.51 -13.30 6.99
CA GLU A 248 21.83 -12.33 8.02
C GLU A 248 22.46 -13.07 9.21
N SER A 249 23.51 -12.51 9.80
CA SER A 249 24.20 -13.15 10.93
C SER A 249 24.36 -12.14 12.07
N TYR A 250 23.98 -12.58 13.28
CA TYR A 250 23.98 -11.77 14.49
C TYR A 250 24.79 -12.47 15.57
N THR A 251 25.80 -11.80 16.11
CA THR A 251 26.55 -12.31 17.27
C THR A 251 25.93 -11.76 18.54
N ALA A 252 25.18 -12.60 19.24
CA ALA A 252 24.42 -12.23 20.43
C ALA A 252 25.07 -12.77 21.71
N ALA A 253 25.01 -11.95 22.76
CA ALA A 253 25.52 -12.31 24.10
C ALA A 253 24.42 -12.91 24.99
N ASP A 254 23.16 -12.58 24.71
CA ASP A 254 21.94 -13.14 25.33
C ASP A 254 20.73 -12.86 24.43
N GLY A 255 19.54 -13.26 24.89
CA GLY A 255 18.27 -13.01 24.21
C GLY A 255 17.94 -11.53 24.05
N ASN A 256 18.16 -10.70 25.09
CA ASN A 256 17.89 -9.25 25.02
C ASN A 256 18.75 -8.53 23.98
N HIS A 257 20.03 -8.91 23.88
CA HIS A 257 20.96 -8.39 22.88
C HIS A 257 20.55 -8.85 21.48
N LEU A 258 20.18 -10.12 21.33
CA LEU A 258 19.67 -10.62 20.06
C LEU A 258 18.43 -9.84 19.61
N VAL A 259 17.51 -9.56 20.53
CA VAL A 259 16.30 -8.78 20.26
C VAL A 259 16.63 -7.38 19.74
N ALA A 260 17.59 -6.70 20.38
CA ALA A 260 18.06 -5.38 19.95
C ALA A 260 18.70 -5.42 18.55
N LEU A 261 19.56 -6.41 18.27
CA LEU A 261 20.23 -6.56 16.98
C LEU A 261 19.25 -6.84 15.84
N VAL A 262 18.34 -7.80 16.05
CA VAL A 262 17.34 -8.21 15.04
C VAL A 262 16.39 -7.05 14.76
N ASN A 263 15.80 -6.43 15.77
CA ASN A 263 14.86 -5.32 15.57
C ASN A 263 15.52 -4.04 15.03
N GLY A 264 16.83 -3.88 15.22
CA GLY A 264 17.58 -2.73 14.71
C GLY A 264 18.03 -2.84 13.26
N SER A 265 18.14 -4.05 12.70
CA SER A 265 18.80 -4.25 11.39
C SER A 265 18.27 -5.37 10.49
N SER A 266 17.42 -6.26 11.00
CA SER A 266 16.93 -7.39 10.20
C SER A 266 15.89 -6.98 9.16
N GLN A 267 15.98 -7.58 7.97
CA GLN A 267 14.98 -7.48 6.91
C GLN A 267 14.09 -8.72 6.82
N LEU A 268 14.41 -9.78 7.58
CA LEU A 268 13.71 -11.05 7.56
C LEU A 268 12.80 -11.25 8.78
N ALA A 269 13.22 -10.81 9.96
CA ALA A 269 12.56 -11.13 11.21
C ALA A 269 12.50 -9.96 12.18
N THR A 270 11.53 -10.03 13.09
CA THR A 270 11.49 -9.27 14.33
C THR A 270 11.69 -10.23 15.49
N ALA A 271 12.12 -9.72 16.63
CA ALA A 271 12.40 -10.53 17.82
C ALA A 271 11.70 -9.95 19.06
N VAL A 272 11.25 -10.83 19.93
CA VAL A 272 10.67 -10.51 21.24
C VAL A 272 11.42 -11.28 22.32
N ALA A 273 11.60 -10.65 23.48
CA ALA A 273 12.23 -11.28 24.64
C ALA A 273 11.45 -12.52 25.08
N GLY A 274 12.17 -13.61 25.37
CA GLY A 274 11.58 -14.84 25.90
C GLY A 274 11.27 -14.75 27.41
N THR A 275 10.99 -15.89 28.03
CA THR A 275 10.70 -15.97 29.47
C THR A 275 11.92 -15.81 30.37
N ALA A 276 13.13 -16.02 29.84
CA ALA A 276 14.41 -15.78 30.51
C ALA A 276 15.39 -15.14 29.51
N PRO A 277 15.21 -13.85 29.17
CA PRO A 277 15.92 -13.22 28.06
C PRO A 277 17.39 -12.90 28.33
N ASP A 278 17.83 -13.00 29.59
CA ASP A 278 19.24 -12.86 29.99
C ASP A 278 20.02 -14.18 29.78
N THR A 279 19.38 -15.21 29.24
CA THR A 279 20.02 -16.50 28.93
C THR A 279 20.53 -16.54 27.49
N LEU A 280 21.55 -17.38 27.26
CA LEU A 280 22.05 -17.65 25.92
C LEU A 280 21.03 -18.43 25.10
N PRO A 281 20.78 -18.05 23.83
CA PRO A 281 20.00 -18.87 22.92
C PRO A 281 20.55 -20.30 22.82
N PRO A 282 19.68 -21.33 22.85
CA PRO A 282 20.12 -22.70 22.71
C PRO A 282 20.74 -22.94 21.33
N LYS A 283 21.83 -23.69 21.27
CA LYS A 283 22.51 -24.05 20.02
C LYS A 283 21.64 -25.04 19.22
N SER A 284 21.73 -24.94 17.89
CA SER A 284 21.10 -25.90 17.00
C SER A 284 21.71 -27.29 17.19
N ASN A 285 20.88 -28.33 17.07
CA ASN A 285 21.33 -29.72 17.16
C ASN A 285 20.81 -30.55 15.98
N PRO A 286 21.66 -30.95 15.03
CA PRO A 286 23.11 -30.70 14.94
C PRO A 286 23.46 -29.21 14.74
N ILE A 287 24.70 -28.82 15.08
CA ILE A 287 25.12 -27.41 15.02
C ILE A 287 25.09 -26.81 13.60
N SER A 288 25.11 -27.65 12.56
CA SER A 288 24.99 -27.23 11.16
C SER A 288 23.54 -27.22 10.64
N GLN A 289 22.57 -27.64 11.46
CA GLN A 289 21.17 -27.71 11.04
C GLN A 289 20.54 -26.33 11.05
N TYR A 290 19.79 -26.05 9.97
CA TYR A 290 18.93 -24.90 9.86
C TYR A 290 17.49 -25.35 10.09
N ASP A 291 16.84 -24.81 11.11
CA ASP A 291 15.45 -25.08 11.39
C ASP A 291 14.56 -24.01 10.76
N ALA A 292 13.51 -24.44 10.07
CA ALA A 292 12.55 -23.52 9.47
C ALA A 292 11.62 -22.91 10.54
N PHE A 293 11.21 -21.67 10.32
CA PHE A 293 10.13 -21.05 11.08
C PHE A 293 8.83 -21.85 10.89
N GLY A 294 8.02 -21.93 11.95
CA GLY A 294 6.79 -22.72 11.93
C GLY A 294 7.00 -24.24 11.89
N SER A 295 8.23 -24.72 12.13
CA SER A 295 8.49 -26.16 12.27
C SER A 295 8.22 -26.65 13.70
N GLY A 296 7.84 -27.92 13.84
CA GLY A 296 7.59 -28.54 15.14
C GLY A 296 6.43 -27.90 15.90
N ALA A 297 6.69 -27.46 17.13
CA ALA A 297 5.72 -26.76 17.98
C ALA A 297 5.63 -25.24 17.71
N ASN A 298 6.46 -24.71 16.80
CA ASN A 298 6.46 -23.28 16.49
C ASN A 298 5.24 -22.89 15.64
N GLN A 299 4.74 -21.68 15.84
CA GLN A 299 3.60 -21.18 15.06
C GLN A 299 3.97 -21.04 13.58
N ARG A 300 3.22 -21.73 12.72
CA ARG A 300 3.33 -21.63 11.27
C ARG A 300 2.69 -20.33 10.77
N GLY A 301 3.38 -19.66 9.85
CA GLY A 301 2.85 -18.50 9.15
C GLY A 301 1.72 -18.89 8.21
N THR A 302 0.72 -18.01 8.10
CA THR A 302 -0.51 -18.21 7.33
C THR A 302 -0.84 -16.95 6.53
N ASN A 303 -1.44 -17.11 5.35
CA ASN A 303 -1.81 -15.97 4.48
C ASN A 303 -3.21 -15.42 4.75
N GLY A 304 -4.10 -16.21 5.36
CA GLY A 304 -5.52 -15.88 5.52
C GLY A 304 -6.19 -15.51 4.19
N ALA A 305 -6.03 -16.37 3.18
CA ALA A 305 -6.42 -16.11 1.79
C ALA A 305 -7.95 -16.11 1.56
N ALA A 306 -8.74 -16.70 2.46
CA ALA A 306 -10.20 -16.76 2.39
C ALA A 306 -10.88 -15.48 2.93
N ALA A 307 -10.45 -14.32 2.44
CA ALA A 307 -11.02 -13.02 2.80
C ALA A 307 -12.45 -12.87 2.25
N ASP A 308 -13.36 -12.35 3.06
CA ASP A 308 -14.77 -12.19 2.71
C ASP A 308 -15.14 -10.76 2.28
N ALA A 309 -16.42 -10.54 1.97
CA ALA A 309 -16.91 -9.24 1.52
C ALA A 309 -16.67 -8.10 2.52
N SER A 310 -16.68 -8.39 3.83
CA SER A 310 -16.41 -7.40 4.87
C SER A 310 -14.92 -7.02 4.91
N ASP A 311 -14.02 -7.98 4.67
CA ASP A 311 -12.59 -7.74 4.58
C ASP A 311 -12.24 -6.85 3.37
N TYR A 312 -12.88 -7.09 2.22
CA TYR A 312 -12.75 -6.22 1.05
C TYR A 312 -13.33 -4.83 1.29
N ALA A 313 -14.45 -4.71 2.00
CA ALA A 313 -15.02 -3.40 2.35
C ALA A 313 -14.04 -2.59 3.22
N ASN A 314 -13.43 -3.22 4.22
CA ASN A 314 -12.41 -2.60 5.07
C ASN A 314 -11.18 -2.17 4.25
N GLY A 315 -10.72 -3.02 3.33
CA GLY A 315 -9.60 -2.69 2.44
C GLY A 315 -9.91 -1.54 1.49
N LEU A 316 -11.13 -1.48 0.94
CA LEU A 316 -11.58 -0.39 0.07
C LEU A 316 -11.70 0.93 0.83
N ALA A 317 -12.15 0.91 2.09
CA ALA A 317 -12.23 2.10 2.92
C ALA A 317 -10.88 2.81 3.09
N LEU A 318 -9.77 2.05 3.15
CA LEU A 318 -8.41 2.61 3.20
C LEU A 318 -8.01 3.37 1.93
N LEU A 319 -8.64 3.08 0.80
CA LEU A 319 -8.41 3.78 -0.46
C LEU A 319 -9.24 5.07 -0.59
N LEU A 320 -10.11 5.40 0.37
CA LEU A 320 -10.92 6.63 0.30
C LEU A 320 -10.03 7.87 0.30
N ASP A 321 -9.03 7.92 1.19
CA ASP A 321 -8.10 9.03 1.36
C ASP A 321 -6.99 9.10 0.30
N GLN A 322 -7.00 8.17 -0.68
CA GLN A 322 -5.96 8.04 -1.70
C GLN A 322 -6.46 8.56 -3.05
N PRO A 323 -5.59 9.13 -3.91
CA PRO A 323 -5.97 9.66 -5.21
C PRO A 323 -6.15 8.53 -6.23
N VAL A 324 -7.19 7.72 -6.03
CA VAL A 324 -7.54 6.55 -6.84
C VAL A 324 -8.74 6.86 -7.74
N HIS A 325 -8.64 6.52 -9.02
CA HIS A 325 -9.67 6.80 -10.03
C HIS A 325 -10.31 5.52 -10.56
N LEU A 326 -9.58 4.41 -10.59
CA LEU A 326 -10.08 3.10 -10.99
C LEU A 326 -9.94 2.14 -9.81
N THR A 327 -11.01 1.48 -9.40
CA THR A 327 -10.98 0.54 -8.26
C THR A 327 -11.31 -0.89 -8.68
N LEU A 328 -10.53 -1.83 -8.16
CA LEU A 328 -10.67 -3.27 -8.41
C LEU A 328 -10.62 -4.06 -7.11
N THR A 329 -11.43 -5.10 -7.02
CA THR A 329 -11.36 -6.16 -6.01
C THR A 329 -10.75 -7.41 -6.63
N ALA A 330 -9.49 -7.68 -6.30
CA ALA A 330 -8.68 -8.69 -6.95
C ALA A 330 -9.27 -10.10 -6.80
N GLY A 331 -9.51 -10.76 -7.94
CA GLY A 331 -9.97 -12.15 -8.00
C GLY A 331 -11.40 -12.40 -7.49
N GLN A 332 -12.14 -11.38 -7.08
CA GLN A 332 -13.51 -11.51 -6.60
C GLN A 332 -14.54 -11.31 -7.70
N ASP A 333 -15.61 -12.08 -7.65
CA ASP A 333 -16.73 -11.97 -8.57
C ASP A 333 -17.74 -10.90 -8.14
N SER A 334 -18.66 -10.57 -9.04
CA SER A 334 -19.69 -9.56 -8.79
C SER A 334 -20.77 -9.95 -7.78
N ASP A 335 -21.01 -11.24 -7.53
CA ASP A 335 -22.10 -11.66 -6.64
C ASP A 335 -21.70 -11.43 -5.18
N SER A 336 -20.44 -11.71 -4.85
CA SER A 336 -19.89 -11.50 -3.51
C SER A 336 -19.58 -10.03 -3.20
N ILE A 337 -19.09 -9.27 -4.18
CA ILE A 337 -18.52 -7.93 -3.95
C ILE A 337 -19.29 -6.78 -4.62
N GLY A 338 -20.26 -7.05 -5.50
CA GLY A 338 -20.95 -5.99 -6.24
C GLY A 338 -21.61 -4.92 -5.36
N SER A 339 -22.22 -5.31 -4.24
CA SER A 339 -22.82 -4.38 -3.27
C SER A 339 -21.76 -3.57 -2.51
N VAL A 340 -20.66 -4.21 -2.12
CA VAL A 340 -19.52 -3.58 -1.42
C VAL A 340 -18.86 -2.54 -2.31
N MET A 341 -18.59 -2.88 -3.58
CA MET A 341 -18.03 -1.94 -4.56
C MET A 341 -18.95 -0.74 -4.75
N ARG A 342 -20.26 -0.97 -4.93
CA ARG A 342 -21.25 0.12 -5.07
C ARG A 342 -21.25 1.05 -3.84
N GLY A 343 -21.24 0.47 -2.64
CA GLY A 343 -21.17 1.22 -1.38
C GLY A 343 -19.92 2.09 -1.31
N HIS A 344 -18.76 1.55 -1.71
CA HIS A 344 -17.50 2.29 -1.79
C HIS A 344 -17.55 3.45 -2.80
N LEU A 345 -18.08 3.20 -4.01
CA LEU A 345 -18.21 4.23 -5.05
C LEU A 345 -19.12 5.38 -4.61
N GLN A 346 -20.22 5.07 -3.92
CA GLN A 346 -21.13 6.07 -3.37
C GLN A 346 -20.45 6.89 -2.26
N GLN A 347 -19.74 6.24 -1.34
CA GLN A 347 -19.00 6.93 -0.28
C GLN A 347 -17.90 7.84 -0.83
N ALA A 348 -17.17 7.36 -1.84
CA ALA A 348 -16.10 8.12 -2.48
C ALA A 348 -16.60 9.34 -3.26
N SER A 349 -17.82 9.27 -3.83
CA SER A 349 -18.44 10.36 -4.59
C SER A 349 -19.14 11.40 -3.71
N THR A 350 -19.08 11.25 -2.37
CA THR A 350 -19.63 12.25 -1.46
C THR A 350 -18.86 13.57 -1.51
N SER A 351 -19.52 14.67 -1.16
CA SER A 351 -18.92 16.01 -1.10
C SER A 351 -17.80 16.14 -0.07
N LEU A 352 -17.72 15.21 0.90
CA LEU A 352 -16.63 15.14 1.87
C LEU A 352 -15.38 14.51 1.25
N GLN A 353 -15.54 13.37 0.59
CA GLN A 353 -14.42 12.59 0.06
C GLN A 353 -13.88 13.15 -1.27
N LYS A 354 -14.75 13.66 -2.14
CA LYS A 354 -14.34 14.31 -3.41
C LYS A 354 -13.41 13.41 -4.25
N GLY A 355 -13.68 12.11 -4.25
CA GLY A 355 -12.84 11.07 -4.86
C GLY A 355 -13.62 10.19 -5.84
N GLU A 356 -14.27 10.84 -6.81
CA GLU A 356 -14.99 10.21 -7.91
C GLU A 356 -14.17 9.13 -8.61
N ARG A 357 -14.62 7.88 -8.56
CA ARG A 357 -13.87 6.73 -9.12
C ARG A 357 -14.78 5.76 -9.85
N ILE A 358 -14.21 4.86 -10.63
CA ILE A 358 -14.92 3.85 -11.42
C ILE A 358 -14.53 2.47 -10.90
N GLY A 359 -15.52 1.68 -10.49
CA GLY A 359 -15.36 0.29 -10.09
C GLY A 359 -15.39 -0.63 -11.28
N ILE A 360 -14.46 -1.58 -11.33
CA ILE A 360 -14.38 -2.57 -12.40
C ILE A 360 -14.60 -3.95 -11.79
N LEU A 361 -15.67 -4.60 -12.23
CA LEU A 361 -16.10 -5.92 -11.79
C LEU A 361 -16.02 -6.91 -12.96
N GLY A 362 -15.93 -8.19 -12.64
CA GLY A 362 -15.83 -9.23 -13.65
C GLY A 362 -16.80 -10.38 -13.44
N SER A 363 -17.07 -11.11 -14.52
CA SER A 363 -17.88 -12.34 -14.48
C SER A 363 -17.16 -13.49 -13.76
N ASN A 364 -17.93 -14.46 -13.28
CA ASN A 364 -17.39 -15.70 -12.76
C ASN A 364 -16.76 -16.53 -13.90
N MET A 365 -16.00 -17.54 -13.48
CA MET A 365 -15.44 -18.52 -14.40
C MET A 365 -16.55 -19.36 -15.03
N GLU A 366 -16.37 -19.71 -16.30
CA GLU A 366 -17.26 -20.53 -17.14
C GLU A 366 -18.70 -20.03 -17.19
N ALA A 367 -18.93 -18.75 -16.90
CA ALA A 367 -20.26 -18.17 -16.91
C ALA A 367 -20.85 -18.23 -18.34
N ASP A 368 -22.09 -18.69 -18.45
CA ASP A 368 -22.79 -18.69 -19.74
C ASP A 368 -23.30 -17.29 -20.11
N LEU A 369 -23.85 -17.16 -21.32
CA LEU A 369 -24.36 -15.88 -21.83
C LEU A 369 -25.40 -15.26 -20.88
N ASN A 370 -26.32 -16.07 -20.36
CA ASN A 370 -27.42 -15.61 -19.53
C ASN A 370 -26.93 -15.26 -18.13
N GLU A 371 -26.01 -16.05 -17.58
CA GLU A 371 -25.37 -15.78 -16.30
C GLU A 371 -24.58 -14.46 -16.34
N ILE A 372 -23.77 -14.22 -17.37
CA ILE A 372 -23.02 -12.96 -17.54
C ILE A 372 -23.98 -11.77 -17.58
N ARG A 373 -25.09 -11.87 -18.33
CA ARG A 373 -26.08 -10.79 -18.44
C ARG A 373 -26.83 -10.55 -17.14
N ALA A 374 -27.22 -11.61 -16.44
CA ALA A 374 -27.89 -11.49 -15.15
C ALA A 374 -26.98 -10.81 -14.11
N LYS A 375 -25.69 -11.16 -14.10
CA LYS A 375 -24.71 -10.55 -13.19
C LYS A 375 -24.41 -9.09 -13.52
N ALA A 376 -24.31 -8.75 -14.80
CA ALA A 376 -24.20 -7.35 -15.23
C ALA A 376 -25.42 -6.53 -14.80
N ALA A 377 -26.63 -7.10 -14.86
CA ALA A 377 -27.84 -6.45 -14.37
C ALA A 377 -27.82 -6.25 -12.85
N ASN A 378 -27.30 -7.20 -12.07
CA ASN A 378 -27.12 -7.04 -10.61
C ASN A 378 -26.06 -5.97 -10.26
N ALA A 379 -25.05 -5.82 -11.11
CA ALA A 379 -24.01 -4.79 -11.02
C ALA A 379 -24.42 -3.46 -11.71
N ALA A 380 -25.68 -3.31 -12.14
CA ALA A 380 -26.14 -2.11 -12.83
C ALA A 380 -26.08 -0.88 -11.93
N ASP A 381 -25.42 0.16 -12.40
CA ASP A 381 -25.30 1.44 -11.71
C ASP A 381 -25.60 2.59 -12.68
N ASP A 382 -26.67 3.34 -12.38
CA ASP A 382 -27.16 4.37 -13.29
C ASP A 382 -26.29 5.63 -13.30
N GLU A 383 -25.42 5.80 -12.30
CA GLU A 383 -24.37 6.83 -12.31
C GLU A 383 -23.20 6.48 -13.25
N GLY A 384 -23.19 5.28 -13.84
CA GLY A 384 -22.14 4.83 -14.77
C GLY A 384 -20.78 4.63 -14.11
N ARG A 385 -20.75 4.40 -12.80
CA ARG A 385 -19.53 4.22 -12.01
C ARG A 385 -19.05 2.77 -12.00
N ILE A 386 -19.78 1.83 -12.60
CA ILE A 386 -19.41 0.42 -12.67
C ILE A 386 -19.19 -0.03 -14.13
N ILE A 387 -18.08 -0.72 -14.35
CA ILE A 387 -17.77 -1.45 -15.57
C ILE A 387 -17.81 -2.93 -15.25
N PHE A 388 -18.55 -3.71 -16.04
CA PHE A 388 -18.63 -5.16 -15.89
C PHE A 388 -18.00 -5.86 -17.08
N VAL A 389 -16.95 -6.65 -16.82
CA VAL A 389 -16.12 -7.31 -17.85
C VAL A 389 -16.44 -8.81 -17.91
N GLY A 390 -16.62 -9.33 -19.12
CA GLY A 390 -16.71 -10.77 -19.36
C GLY A 390 -16.46 -11.12 -20.82
N PRO A 391 -16.12 -12.37 -21.17
CA PRO A 391 -15.79 -13.51 -20.28
C PRO A 391 -14.40 -13.39 -19.63
N GLY A 392 -13.97 -14.45 -18.94
CA GLY A 392 -12.61 -14.61 -18.45
C GLY A 392 -11.55 -14.68 -19.56
N VAL A 393 -10.28 -14.69 -19.15
CA VAL A 393 -9.12 -14.64 -20.05
C VAL A 393 -8.08 -15.70 -19.68
N GLY A 394 -7.39 -16.21 -20.70
CA GLY A 394 -6.21 -17.05 -20.56
C GLY A 394 -4.95 -16.22 -20.35
N ALA A 395 -4.17 -16.56 -19.33
CA ALA A 395 -2.93 -15.90 -18.97
C ALA A 395 -1.81 -16.92 -18.71
N ILE A 396 -0.57 -16.44 -18.68
CA ILE A 396 0.59 -17.24 -18.28
C ILE A 396 0.71 -17.16 -16.75
N ASP A 397 0.58 -18.29 -16.09
CA ASP A 397 0.83 -18.42 -14.66
C ASP A 397 2.32 -18.65 -14.42
N THR A 398 3.01 -17.62 -13.93
CA THR A 398 4.45 -17.67 -13.63
C THR A 398 4.77 -18.45 -12.36
N ALA A 399 3.77 -18.77 -11.53
CA ALA A 399 3.96 -19.61 -10.35
C ALA A 399 4.06 -21.10 -10.69
N VAL A 400 3.61 -21.51 -11.89
CA VAL A 400 3.77 -22.88 -12.40
C VAL A 400 5.18 -23.02 -12.98
N THR A 401 6.05 -23.73 -12.26
CA THR A 401 7.47 -23.91 -12.66
C THR A 401 7.70 -25.15 -13.54
N THR A 402 6.75 -26.10 -13.58
CA THR A 402 6.85 -27.35 -14.34
C THR A 402 5.53 -27.64 -15.06
N GLY A 403 5.56 -27.82 -16.38
CA GLY A 403 4.38 -28.15 -17.20
C GLY A 403 3.86 -26.97 -18.04
N ASP A 404 2.59 -27.07 -18.46
CA ASP A 404 1.91 -26.00 -19.21
C ASP A 404 1.56 -24.84 -18.27
N GLN A 405 2.08 -23.65 -18.56
CA GLN A 405 1.86 -22.43 -17.78
C GLN A 405 0.58 -21.68 -18.19
N SER A 406 -0.12 -22.14 -19.23
CA SER A 406 -1.37 -21.52 -19.66
C SER A 406 -2.50 -21.84 -18.68
N VAL A 407 -3.06 -20.81 -18.03
CA VAL A 407 -4.21 -20.95 -17.14
C VAL A 407 -5.40 -20.11 -17.61
N LEU A 408 -6.62 -20.61 -17.38
CA LEU A 408 -7.85 -19.85 -17.57
C LEU A 408 -8.19 -19.13 -16.28
N LEU A 409 -8.36 -17.80 -16.37
CA LEU A 409 -8.73 -16.95 -15.24
C LEU A 409 -10.15 -16.42 -15.41
N PRO A 410 -10.92 -16.31 -14.31
CA PRO A 410 -12.24 -15.68 -14.31
C PRO A 410 -12.26 -14.24 -14.86
N GLY A 411 -13.45 -13.75 -15.19
CA GLY A 411 -13.68 -12.37 -15.62
C GLY A 411 -13.20 -11.31 -14.61
N SER A 412 -13.11 -11.65 -13.32
CA SER A 412 -12.54 -10.77 -12.29
C SER A 412 -11.07 -10.41 -12.52
N TYR A 413 -10.30 -11.33 -13.12
CA TYR A 413 -8.92 -11.07 -13.55
C TYR A 413 -8.87 -10.37 -14.91
N ALA A 414 -9.83 -10.63 -15.79
CA ALA A 414 -10.00 -9.85 -17.01
C ALA A 414 -10.29 -8.37 -16.70
N ALA A 415 -11.05 -8.10 -15.64
CA ALA A 415 -11.27 -6.75 -15.12
C ALA A 415 -9.97 -6.06 -14.70
N ALA A 416 -9.01 -6.79 -14.10
CA ALA A 416 -7.70 -6.23 -13.76
C ALA A 416 -6.90 -5.82 -15.00
N ALA A 417 -6.94 -6.65 -16.05
CA ALA A 417 -6.31 -6.35 -17.33
C ALA A 417 -6.96 -5.12 -18.01
N VAL A 418 -8.29 -5.02 -17.97
CA VAL A 418 -9.04 -3.86 -18.49
C VAL A 418 -8.72 -2.59 -17.67
N ALA A 419 -8.58 -2.70 -16.36
CA ALA A 419 -8.17 -1.59 -15.48
C ALA A 419 -6.80 -1.04 -15.89
N GLY A 420 -5.83 -1.93 -16.14
CA GLY A 420 -4.51 -1.55 -16.66
C GLY A 420 -4.61 -0.82 -18.00
N MET A 421 -5.42 -1.35 -18.93
CA MET A 421 -5.62 -0.72 -20.24
C MET A 421 -6.30 0.66 -20.16
N LEU A 422 -7.24 0.84 -19.23
CA LEU A 422 -7.87 2.15 -18.97
C LEU A 422 -6.86 3.14 -18.40
N ALA A 423 -6.06 2.72 -17.43
CA ALA A 423 -5.02 3.56 -16.81
C ALA A 423 -3.93 3.99 -17.78
N ALA A 424 -3.61 3.15 -18.78
CA ALA A 424 -2.57 3.43 -19.77
C ALA A 424 -2.96 4.51 -20.80
N ARG A 425 -4.21 4.98 -20.79
CA ARG A 425 -4.75 5.83 -21.85
C ARG A 425 -5.34 7.12 -21.30
N GLU A 426 -5.39 8.14 -22.14
CA GLU A 426 -6.07 9.40 -21.86
C GLU A 426 -7.60 9.19 -21.79
N ALA A 427 -8.32 10.17 -21.22
CA ALA A 427 -9.71 10.01 -20.79
C ALA A 427 -10.68 9.82 -21.98
N GLU A 428 -10.39 10.48 -23.09
CA GLU A 428 -11.13 10.53 -24.34
C GLU A 428 -10.88 9.32 -25.25
N VAL A 429 -9.77 8.59 -25.04
CA VAL A 429 -9.43 7.43 -25.85
C VAL A 429 -10.27 6.21 -25.44
N SER A 430 -11.17 5.79 -26.34
CA SER A 430 -12.00 4.59 -26.14
C SER A 430 -11.20 3.28 -26.22
N LEU A 431 -11.61 2.30 -25.41
CA LEU A 431 -11.08 0.93 -25.47
C LEU A 431 -11.69 0.08 -26.59
N THR A 432 -12.70 0.58 -27.29
CA THR A 432 -13.39 -0.15 -28.36
C THR A 432 -12.39 -0.62 -29.43
N ASN A 433 -12.41 -1.92 -29.76
CA ASN A 433 -11.53 -2.58 -30.73
C ASN A 433 -10.02 -2.58 -30.35
N LYS A 434 -9.67 -2.27 -29.09
CA LYS A 434 -8.30 -2.38 -28.59
C LYS A 434 -7.99 -3.82 -28.16
N VAL A 435 -6.73 -4.21 -28.33
CA VAL A 435 -6.23 -5.56 -28.01
C VAL A 435 -5.74 -5.57 -26.56
N LEU A 436 -6.19 -6.56 -25.79
CA LEU A 436 -5.76 -6.87 -24.44
C LEU A 436 -4.55 -7.81 -24.49
N THR A 437 -3.59 -7.63 -23.60
CA THR A 437 -2.47 -8.56 -23.39
C THR A 437 -3.00 -9.81 -22.68
N ALA A 438 -3.60 -10.72 -23.45
CA ALA A 438 -4.11 -12.00 -23.00
C ALA A 438 -3.95 -13.05 -24.12
N GLN A 439 -3.73 -14.31 -23.75
CA GLN A 439 -3.48 -15.38 -24.74
C GLN A 439 -4.75 -15.74 -25.51
N ARG A 440 -5.86 -15.92 -24.79
CA ARG A 440 -7.17 -16.29 -25.34
C ARG A 440 -8.30 -15.80 -24.45
N VAL A 441 -9.51 -15.70 -24.98
CA VAL A 441 -10.73 -15.63 -24.16
C VAL A 441 -11.06 -17.01 -23.60
N GLU A 442 -11.70 -17.05 -22.43
CA GLU A 442 -12.17 -18.29 -21.81
C GLU A 442 -13.23 -18.99 -22.65
N LYS A 443 -14.20 -18.22 -23.16
CA LYS A 443 -15.27 -18.71 -24.04
C LYS A 443 -15.40 -17.81 -25.25
N ALA A 444 -15.25 -18.40 -26.43
CA ALA A 444 -15.50 -17.70 -27.69
C ALA A 444 -17.01 -17.62 -27.92
N PHE A 445 -17.55 -16.40 -27.93
CA PHE A 445 -18.95 -16.12 -28.23
C PHE A 445 -19.16 -15.85 -29.73
N THR A 446 -20.34 -16.18 -30.25
CA THR A 446 -20.71 -15.82 -31.62
C THR A 446 -21.04 -14.33 -31.75
N ALA A 447 -21.12 -13.79 -32.97
CA ALA A 447 -21.48 -12.38 -33.15
C ALA A 447 -22.86 -12.02 -32.55
N VAL A 448 -23.83 -12.94 -32.59
CA VAL A 448 -25.17 -12.76 -32.02
C VAL A 448 -25.12 -12.73 -30.49
N ASP A 449 -24.28 -13.58 -29.90
CA ASP A 449 -24.02 -13.60 -28.46
C ASP A 449 -23.35 -12.29 -28.00
N LEU A 450 -22.32 -11.84 -28.73
CA LEU A 450 -21.63 -10.58 -28.44
C LEU A 450 -22.57 -9.37 -28.53
N GLN A 451 -23.46 -9.35 -29.52
CA GLN A 451 -24.51 -8.33 -29.61
C GLN A 451 -25.42 -8.36 -28.38
N SER A 452 -25.81 -9.55 -27.93
CA SER A 452 -26.65 -9.74 -26.74
C SER A 452 -25.93 -9.32 -25.44
N LEU A 453 -24.62 -9.53 -25.33
CA LEU A 453 -23.81 -9.07 -24.20
C LEU A 453 -23.70 -7.55 -24.16
N VAL A 454 -23.44 -6.91 -25.30
CA VAL A 454 -23.37 -5.44 -25.41
C VAL A 454 -24.73 -4.82 -25.07
N GLN A 455 -25.84 -5.40 -25.54
CA GLN A 455 -27.19 -4.98 -25.13
C GLN A 455 -27.46 -5.22 -23.64
N GLY A 456 -26.87 -6.29 -23.08
CA GLY A 456 -26.84 -6.58 -21.65
C GLY A 456 -25.91 -5.70 -20.83
N ARG A 457 -25.28 -4.67 -21.43
CA ARG A 457 -24.39 -3.70 -20.76
C ARG A 457 -23.14 -4.34 -20.14
N VAL A 458 -22.63 -5.34 -20.85
CA VAL A 458 -21.37 -6.03 -20.54
C VAL A 458 -20.28 -5.50 -21.48
N LEU A 459 -19.11 -5.17 -20.93
CA LEU A 459 -17.90 -5.00 -21.71
C LEU A 459 -17.42 -6.39 -22.15
N ALA A 460 -17.83 -6.78 -23.35
CA ALA A 460 -17.54 -8.09 -23.92
C ALA A 460 -16.12 -8.18 -24.51
N LEU A 461 -15.43 -9.30 -24.26
CA LEU A 461 -14.16 -9.64 -24.89
C LEU A 461 -14.37 -10.68 -26.02
N GLU A 462 -13.71 -10.47 -27.15
CA GLU A 462 -13.78 -11.34 -28.34
C GLU A 462 -12.37 -11.83 -28.73
N GLN A 463 -12.27 -13.06 -29.26
CA GLN A 463 -11.05 -13.56 -29.90
C GLN A 463 -11.06 -13.22 -31.40
N ARG A 464 -10.41 -12.13 -31.79
CA ARG A 464 -10.27 -11.73 -33.19
C ARG A 464 -8.93 -11.02 -33.40
N SER A 465 -7.93 -11.75 -33.92
CA SER A 465 -6.54 -11.23 -34.03
C SER A 465 -6.03 -10.71 -32.68
N GLY A 466 -5.99 -11.61 -31.69
CA GLY A 466 -5.82 -11.31 -30.27
C GLY A 466 -7.15 -11.21 -29.51
N VAL A 467 -7.08 -11.07 -28.18
CA VAL A 467 -8.24 -10.76 -27.34
C VAL A 467 -8.55 -9.27 -27.47
N ARG A 468 -9.79 -8.91 -27.84
CA ARG A 468 -10.19 -7.52 -28.07
C ARG A 468 -11.44 -7.14 -27.30
N VAL A 469 -11.52 -5.86 -26.94
CA VAL A 469 -12.74 -5.26 -26.39
C VAL A 469 -13.72 -4.97 -27.53
N VAL A 470 -14.93 -5.53 -27.45
CA VAL A 470 -15.97 -5.32 -28.48
C VAL A 470 -16.51 -3.90 -28.43
N LYS A 471 -16.91 -3.43 -27.24
CA LYS A 471 -17.41 -2.07 -27.02
C LYS A 471 -17.13 -1.64 -25.59
N ALA A 472 -16.60 -0.42 -25.41
CA ALA A 472 -16.25 0.11 -24.10
C ALA A 472 -17.48 0.80 -23.45
N ILE A 473 -18.26 0.04 -22.69
CA ILE A 473 -19.51 0.49 -22.05
C ILE A 473 -19.53 0.24 -20.55
N THR A 474 -20.34 1.03 -19.84
CA THR A 474 -20.65 0.88 -18.41
C THR A 474 -21.89 0.00 -18.21
N THR A 475 -22.24 -0.29 -16.96
CA THR A 475 -23.48 -1.03 -16.62
C THR A 475 -24.74 -0.16 -16.54
N SER A 476 -24.62 1.16 -16.79
CA SER A 476 -25.71 2.13 -16.61
C SER A 476 -26.90 1.91 -17.54
N THR A 477 -28.13 2.06 -17.04
CA THR A 477 -29.34 2.13 -17.88
C THR A 477 -29.46 3.48 -18.59
N ASN A 478 -28.83 4.53 -18.04
CA ASN A 478 -28.90 5.87 -18.56
C ASN A 478 -27.98 6.00 -19.79
N THR A 479 -28.57 6.36 -20.92
CA THR A 479 -27.86 6.49 -22.20
C THR A 479 -26.74 7.53 -22.16
N ALA A 480 -26.87 8.56 -21.32
CA ALA A 480 -25.83 9.57 -21.13
C ALA A 480 -24.54 8.98 -20.55
N TRP A 481 -24.64 7.93 -19.72
CA TRP A 481 -23.50 7.31 -19.04
C TRP A 481 -23.10 5.95 -19.63
N ALA A 482 -23.70 5.56 -20.76
CA ALA A 482 -23.46 4.25 -21.36
C ALA A 482 -22.01 4.03 -21.80
N GLN A 483 -21.29 5.08 -22.19
CA GLN A 483 -19.88 4.99 -22.63
C GLN A 483 -18.92 5.31 -21.50
N ILE A 484 -17.84 4.52 -21.41
CA ILE A 484 -16.79 4.72 -20.39
C ILE A 484 -16.06 6.06 -20.61
N THR A 485 -15.80 6.44 -21.86
CA THR A 485 -15.12 7.69 -22.22
C THR A 485 -15.89 8.92 -21.73
N THR A 486 -17.22 8.94 -21.90
CA THR A 486 -18.07 10.03 -21.40
C THR A 486 -17.89 10.22 -19.89
N ARG A 487 -17.84 9.12 -19.12
CA ARG A 487 -17.64 9.22 -17.67
C ARG A 487 -16.24 9.73 -17.33
N ARG A 488 -15.20 9.19 -17.98
CA ARG A 488 -13.81 9.61 -17.74
C ARG A 488 -13.57 11.09 -18.08
N ILE A 489 -14.16 11.60 -19.16
CA ILE A 489 -14.07 13.02 -19.54
C ILE A 489 -14.73 13.91 -18.49
N VAL A 490 -15.92 13.53 -18.00
CA VAL A 490 -16.62 14.30 -16.96
C VAL A 490 -15.85 14.26 -15.63
N ASP A 491 -15.32 13.10 -15.23
CA ASP A 491 -14.50 13.00 -14.03
C ASP A 491 -13.22 13.85 -14.15
N TYR A 492 -12.55 13.81 -15.31
CA TYR A 492 -11.40 14.68 -15.60
C TYR A 492 -11.76 16.17 -15.46
N ALA A 493 -12.92 16.59 -15.98
CA ALA A 493 -13.40 17.95 -15.83
C ALA A 493 -13.65 18.31 -14.35
N ILE A 494 -14.29 17.42 -13.58
CA ILE A 494 -14.55 17.63 -12.15
C ILE A 494 -13.25 17.80 -11.36
N TYR A 495 -12.28 16.90 -11.57
CA TYR A 495 -10.97 16.97 -10.89
C TYR A 495 -10.19 18.22 -11.27
N GLY A 496 -10.18 18.58 -12.55
CA GLY A 496 -9.51 19.78 -13.04
C GLY A 496 -10.13 21.06 -12.52
N VAL A 497 -11.46 21.19 -12.57
CA VAL A 497 -12.17 22.36 -12.02
C VAL A 497 -11.97 22.47 -10.52
N ARG A 498 -12.01 21.36 -9.78
CA ARG A 498 -11.74 21.35 -8.34
C ARG A 498 -10.31 21.80 -8.04
N GLY A 499 -9.32 21.25 -8.73
CA GLY A 499 -7.92 21.65 -8.57
C GLY A 499 -7.66 23.11 -8.92
N ALA A 500 -8.28 23.59 -10.00
CA ALA A 500 -8.18 24.98 -10.44
C ALA A 500 -8.92 25.97 -9.51
N ALA A 501 -9.96 25.53 -8.81
CA ALA A 501 -10.72 26.34 -7.87
C ALA A 501 -10.03 26.46 -6.49
N SER A 502 -9.18 25.51 -6.10
CA SER A 502 -8.53 25.48 -4.77
C SER A 502 -7.83 26.79 -4.36
N PRO A 503 -7.08 27.50 -5.23
CA PRO A 503 -6.42 28.76 -4.85
C PRO A 503 -7.39 29.91 -4.54
N TYR A 504 -8.65 29.81 -4.96
CA TYR A 504 -9.68 30.82 -4.74
C TYR A 504 -10.43 30.61 -3.42
N ILE A 505 -10.27 29.45 -2.78
CA ILE A 505 -10.87 29.16 -1.48
C ILE A 505 -10.17 30.03 -0.42
N GLY A 506 -10.95 30.83 0.32
CA GLY A 506 -10.45 31.79 1.32
C GLY A 506 -10.24 33.21 0.79
N LEU A 507 -10.44 33.47 -0.50
CA LEU A 507 -10.46 34.84 -1.05
C LEU A 507 -11.82 35.52 -0.86
N LEU A 508 -11.84 36.85 -1.02
CA LEU A 508 -13.05 37.66 -0.90
C LEU A 508 -14.08 37.27 -1.98
N ASN A 509 -15.32 36.96 -1.57
CA ASN A 509 -16.41 36.66 -2.50
C ASN A 509 -17.01 37.95 -3.11
N ASN A 510 -16.32 38.52 -4.10
CA ASN A 510 -16.78 39.68 -4.86
C ASN A 510 -16.74 39.41 -6.36
N THR A 511 -17.39 40.27 -7.15
CA THR A 511 -17.47 40.13 -8.62
C THR A 511 -16.10 40.02 -9.29
N ARG A 512 -15.06 40.69 -8.74
CA ARG A 512 -13.69 40.63 -9.29
C ARG A 512 -13.10 39.23 -9.14
N VAL A 513 -13.12 38.67 -7.93
CA VAL A 513 -12.56 37.33 -7.65
C VAL A 513 -13.36 36.25 -8.37
N ARG A 514 -14.69 36.37 -8.44
CA ARG A 514 -15.52 35.45 -9.25
C ARG A 514 -15.22 35.54 -10.74
N GLY A 515 -14.95 36.74 -11.26
CA GLY A 515 -14.50 36.94 -12.64
C GLY A 515 -13.14 36.29 -12.92
N ASN A 516 -12.20 36.39 -11.97
CA ASN A 516 -10.90 35.72 -12.05
C ASN A 516 -11.06 34.19 -12.03
N LEU A 517 -11.85 33.65 -11.09
CA LEU A 517 -12.17 32.22 -11.02
C LEU A 517 -12.78 31.73 -12.34
N LYS A 518 -13.79 32.45 -12.87
CA LYS A 518 -14.40 32.12 -14.16
C LYS A 518 -13.35 32.07 -15.27
N SER A 519 -12.46 33.06 -15.35
CA SER A 519 -11.39 33.10 -16.37
C SER A 519 -10.44 31.90 -16.27
N THR A 520 -10.04 31.47 -15.07
CA THR A 520 -9.17 30.30 -14.91
C THR A 520 -9.86 29.00 -15.30
N LEU A 521 -11.13 28.83 -14.89
CA LEU A 521 -11.91 27.66 -15.25
C LEU A 521 -12.22 27.61 -16.75
N ASP A 522 -12.47 28.75 -17.37
CA ASP A 522 -12.70 28.89 -18.80
C ASP A 522 -11.45 28.46 -19.59
N SER A 523 -10.26 28.94 -19.22
CA SER A 523 -9.01 28.49 -19.84
C SER A 523 -8.74 26.99 -19.67
N PHE A 524 -9.19 26.38 -18.55
CA PHE A 524 -9.08 24.93 -18.37
C PHE A 524 -10.03 24.16 -19.31
N LEU A 525 -11.30 24.53 -19.36
CA LEU A 525 -12.30 23.87 -20.20
C LEU A 525 -12.05 24.11 -21.69
N GLN A 526 -11.51 25.28 -22.06
CA GLN A 526 -11.08 25.56 -23.43
C GLN A 526 -9.95 24.62 -23.87
N ARG A 527 -8.98 24.32 -23.00
CA ARG A 527 -7.97 23.30 -23.31
C ARG A 527 -8.57 21.91 -23.51
N MET A 528 -9.60 21.55 -22.74
CA MET A 528 -10.31 20.28 -22.98
C MET A 528 -11.03 20.24 -24.35
N VAL A 529 -11.44 21.40 -24.89
CA VAL A 529 -11.97 21.50 -26.26
C VAL A 529 -10.83 21.37 -27.29
N GLU A 530 -9.68 22.01 -27.03
CA GLU A 530 -8.49 21.92 -27.88
C GLU A 530 -7.93 20.49 -27.93
N ASP A 531 -7.98 19.77 -26.81
CA ASP A 531 -7.60 18.36 -26.67
C ASP A 531 -8.69 17.38 -27.20
N GLU A 532 -9.74 17.90 -27.85
CA GLU A 532 -10.86 17.14 -28.42
C GLU A 532 -11.65 16.27 -27.42
N MET A 533 -11.50 16.53 -26.11
CA MET A 533 -12.27 15.86 -25.06
C MET A 533 -13.72 16.35 -25.01
N LEU A 534 -13.91 17.65 -25.30
CA LEU A 534 -15.21 18.32 -25.34
C LEU A 534 -15.44 18.93 -26.73
N VAL A 535 -16.69 18.91 -27.18
CA VAL A 535 -17.12 19.66 -28.38
C VAL A 535 -17.46 21.09 -28.02
N ASP A 536 -18.16 21.28 -26.91
CA ASP A 536 -18.56 22.59 -26.40
C ASP A 536 -18.76 22.54 -24.87
N TYR A 537 -18.75 23.71 -24.23
CA TYR A 537 -19.09 23.84 -22.83
C TYR A 537 -19.76 25.18 -22.53
N ARG A 538 -20.54 25.22 -21.45
CA ARG A 538 -21.08 26.46 -20.87
C ARG A 538 -20.67 26.55 -19.41
N LEU A 539 -20.11 27.68 -19.01
CA LEU A 539 -19.63 27.91 -17.65
C LEU A 539 -20.25 29.17 -17.04
N ASP A 540 -20.91 28.99 -15.89
CA ASP A 540 -21.46 30.05 -15.08
C ASP A 540 -20.93 29.98 -13.65
N VAL A 541 -20.42 31.10 -13.16
CA VAL A 541 -19.93 31.26 -11.78
C VAL A 541 -20.79 32.32 -11.12
N THR A 542 -21.65 31.91 -10.20
CA THR A 542 -22.66 32.77 -9.59
C THR A 542 -22.67 32.62 -8.07
N ALA A 543 -23.11 33.67 -7.37
CA ALA A 543 -23.43 33.63 -5.96
C ALA A 543 -24.62 34.58 -5.71
N THR A 544 -25.63 34.09 -5.03
CA THR A 544 -26.75 34.89 -4.52
C THR A 544 -26.31 35.71 -3.30
N ARG A 545 -27.09 36.71 -2.89
CA ARG A 545 -26.72 37.54 -1.73
C ARG A 545 -26.62 36.75 -0.43
N GLN A 546 -27.44 35.71 -0.27
CA GLN A 546 -27.36 34.82 0.90
C GLN A 546 -26.11 33.93 0.86
N GLU A 547 -25.76 33.41 -0.32
CA GLU A 547 -24.53 32.63 -0.52
C GLU A 547 -23.27 33.47 -0.34
N GLU A 548 -23.28 34.74 -0.77
CA GLU A 548 -22.18 35.68 -0.50
C GLU A 548 -21.93 35.86 1.00
N ILE A 549 -23.00 35.95 1.80
CA ILE A 549 -22.91 36.07 3.27
C ILE A 549 -22.39 34.77 3.89
N GLN A 550 -22.76 33.63 3.32
CA GLN A 550 -22.31 32.31 3.77
C GLN A 550 -20.92 31.91 3.23
N GLY A 551 -20.31 32.72 2.37
CA GLY A 551 -19.02 32.41 1.75
C GLY A 551 -19.07 31.38 0.63
N VAL A 552 -20.26 31.08 0.08
CA VAL A 552 -20.47 30.05 -0.95
C VAL A 552 -20.42 30.66 -2.35
N VAL A 553 -19.76 29.98 -3.27
CA VAL A 553 -19.80 30.26 -4.72
C VAL A 553 -20.26 29.01 -5.46
N GLN A 554 -21.23 29.18 -6.36
CA GLN A 554 -21.73 28.11 -7.21
C GLN A 554 -21.03 28.17 -8.58
N VAL A 555 -20.47 27.03 -9.00
CA VAL A 555 -19.92 26.83 -10.34
C VAL A 555 -20.83 25.84 -11.06
N VAL A 556 -21.54 26.32 -12.07
CA VAL A 556 -22.37 25.50 -12.95
C VAL A 556 -21.65 25.36 -14.28
N MET A 557 -21.32 24.12 -14.65
CA MET A 557 -20.78 23.80 -15.96
C MET A 557 -21.72 22.85 -16.70
N THR A 558 -21.95 23.11 -17.97
CA THR A 558 -22.66 22.19 -18.88
C THR A 558 -21.65 21.74 -19.91
N LEU A 559 -21.31 20.45 -19.90
CA LEU A 559 -20.27 19.87 -20.75
C LEU A 559 -20.93 19.08 -21.89
N LEU A 560 -20.36 19.17 -23.10
CA LEU A 560 -20.72 18.34 -24.25
C LEU A 560 -19.53 17.46 -24.64
N PRO A 561 -19.41 16.22 -24.11
CA PRO A 561 -18.34 15.30 -24.47
C PRO A 561 -18.45 14.81 -25.91
N THR A 562 -17.32 14.60 -26.59
CA THR A 562 -17.24 14.28 -28.03
C THR A 562 -18.01 13.04 -28.48
N PHE A 563 -18.28 12.09 -27.58
CA PHE A 563 -19.02 10.86 -27.89
C PHE A 563 -20.47 10.83 -27.36
N SER A 564 -20.93 11.93 -26.75
CA SER A 564 -22.29 12.09 -26.23
C SER A 564 -23.05 13.12 -27.07
N ILE A 565 -24.31 12.83 -27.39
CA ILE A 565 -25.23 13.83 -27.97
C ILE A 565 -25.86 14.68 -26.85
N ASP A 566 -25.89 14.15 -25.61
CA ASP A 566 -26.52 14.78 -24.46
C ASP A 566 -25.56 15.75 -23.76
N TYR A 567 -26.09 16.89 -23.33
CA TYR A 567 -25.40 17.82 -22.45
C TYR A 567 -25.40 17.30 -21.01
N ILE A 568 -24.23 17.33 -20.38
CA ILE A 568 -24.05 16.91 -19.00
C ILE A 568 -23.86 18.14 -18.12
N ARG A 569 -24.87 18.44 -17.30
CA ARG A 569 -24.82 19.55 -16.35
C ARG A 569 -24.19 19.09 -15.03
N VAL A 570 -23.07 19.68 -14.67
CA VAL A 570 -22.38 19.48 -13.38
C VAL A 570 -22.49 20.77 -12.58
N THR A 571 -22.93 20.66 -11.33
CA THR A 571 -23.00 21.79 -10.40
C THR A 571 -22.08 21.52 -9.23
N MET A 572 -21.14 22.43 -8.99
CA MET A 572 -20.18 22.37 -7.89
C MET A 572 -20.42 23.54 -6.94
N PHE A 573 -20.37 23.26 -5.65
CA PHE A 573 -20.39 24.27 -4.60
C PHE A 573 -18.98 24.41 -4.03
N LEU A 574 -18.50 25.64 -3.98
CA LEU A 574 -17.26 26.02 -3.31
C LEU A 574 -17.64 26.72 -2.02
N SER A 575 -17.24 26.16 -0.88
CA SER A 575 -17.54 26.66 0.47
C SER A 575 -16.31 26.54 1.35
#